data_AF-A0A2X3UJX7-F1
#
_entry.id   AF-A0A2X3UJX7-F1
#
_cell.length_a   1.000
_cell.length_b   1.000
_cell.length_c   1.000
_cell.angle_alpha   90.00
_cell.angle_beta   90.00
_cell.angle_gamma   90.00
#
_symmetry.space_group_name_H-M   'P 1'
#
loop_
_entity.id
_entity.type
_entity.pdbx_description
1 polymer ?
#
loop_
_entity_poly.entity_id
_entity_poly.type
_entity_poly.pdbx_seq_one_letter_code
_entity_poly.pdbx_strand_id
1 'polypeptide(L)'
;MKLSGIKKRLPIYYTAGFLVLLGLLPKFGALAQIIPSPVLGGAMLVMFGFVSIQGMQILARVDFANNEHNFLIAAVSIAAGVGLNNSNLCNSLPTAFQMFFSNGIVVASLLAIVLNAILNHNKKEK
;
A
#
# COMPACT_ATOMS: atom_id res chain seq x y z
N MET A 1 5.37 13.12 -16.31
CA MET A 1 5.43 13.35 -17.78
C MET A 1 4.05 13.42 -18.42
N LYS A 2 3.07 12.59 -18.00
CA LYS A 2 1.76 12.47 -18.68
C LYS A 2 0.88 13.74 -18.75
N LEU A 3 1.14 14.78 -17.95
CA LEU A 3 0.35 16.02 -17.97
C LEU A 3 1.19 17.30 -18.01
N SER A 4 2.27 17.42 -17.22
CA SER A 4 3.08 18.65 -17.16
C SER A 4 4.27 18.72 -18.15
N GLY A 5 4.62 17.63 -18.85
CA GLY A 5 5.75 17.60 -19.79
C GLY A 5 7.16 17.79 -19.19
N ILE A 6 7.30 18.14 -17.91
CA ILE A 6 8.60 18.45 -17.29
C ILE A 6 9.38 17.16 -16.97
N LYS A 7 10.60 17.05 -17.52
CA LYS A 7 11.53 15.93 -17.28
C LYS A 7 12.59 16.20 -16.19
N LYS A 8 12.76 17.45 -15.75
CA LYS A 8 13.76 17.81 -14.74
C LYS A 8 13.26 17.49 -13.33
N ARG A 9 14.18 17.12 -12.41
CA ARG A 9 13.89 16.90 -10.99
C ARG A 9 13.71 18.19 -10.19
N LEU A 10 13.99 19.36 -10.78
CA LEU A 10 13.91 20.66 -10.12
C LEU A 10 12.57 20.94 -9.40
N PRO A 11 11.39 20.64 -9.99
CA PRO A 11 10.11 20.87 -9.30
C PRO A 11 10.01 20.10 -7.97
N ILE A 12 10.60 18.90 -7.89
CA ILE A 12 10.58 18.09 -6.67
C ILE A 12 11.34 18.79 -5.55
N TYR A 13 12.50 19.39 -5.84
CA TYR A 13 13.28 20.13 -4.85
C TYR A 13 12.55 21.40 -4.38
N TYR A 14 11.91 22.14 -5.30
CA TYR A 14 11.11 23.31 -4.94
C TYR A 14 9.90 22.93 -4.09
N THR A 15 9.18 21.86 -4.44
CA THR A 15 8.06 21.35 -3.65
C THR A 15 8.52 20.88 -2.27
N ALA A 16 9.64 20.16 -2.17
CA ALA A 16 10.18 19.72 -0.88
C ALA A 16 10.52 20.91 0.03
N GLY A 17 11.25 21.91 -0.48
CA GLY A 17 11.56 23.12 0.28
C GLY A 17 10.31 23.90 0.69
N PHE A 18 9.33 24.00 -0.21
CA PHE A 18 8.06 24.66 0.07
C PHE A 18 7.24 23.92 1.14
N LEU A 19 7.19 22.59 1.11
CA LEU A 19 6.51 21.78 2.14
C LEU A 19 7.16 21.96 3.52
N VAL A 20 8.50 21.99 3.58
CA VAL A 20 9.22 22.25 4.83
C VAL A 20 8.89 23.64 5.37
N LEU A 21 8.91 24.65 4.50
CA LEU A 21 8.62 26.03 4.89
C LEU A 21 7.16 26.20 5.36
N LEU A 22 6.19 25.59 4.66
CA LEU A 22 4.80 25.57 5.08
C LEU A 22 4.57 24.80 6.39
N GLY A 23 5.29 23.69 6.60
CA GLY A 23 5.20 22.89 7.82
C GLY A 23 5.72 23.62 9.07
N LEU A 24 6.68 24.53 8.91
CA LEU A 24 7.22 25.36 10.00
C LEU A 24 6.32 26.55 10.36
N LEU A 25 5.36 26.92 9.50
CA LEU A 25 4.48 28.06 9.71
C LEU A 25 3.21 27.64 10.49
N PRO A 26 3.03 28.07 11.75
CA PRO A 26 1.91 27.62 12.60
C PRO A 26 0.54 28.02 12.06
N LYS A 27 0.46 29.10 11.25
CA LYS A 27 -0.78 29.55 10.60
C LYS A 27 -1.36 28.50 9.65
N PHE A 28 -0.52 27.79 8.89
CA PHE A 28 -0.97 26.74 7.98
C PHE A 28 -1.42 25.49 8.74
N GLY A 29 -0.77 25.19 9.87
CA GLY A 29 -1.22 24.14 10.79
C GLY A 29 -2.61 24.43 11.37
N ALA A 30 -2.87 25.68 11.78
CA ALA A 30 -4.19 26.08 12.28
C ALA A 30 -5.28 25.96 11.20
N LEU A 31 -4.98 26.35 9.95
CA LEU A 31 -5.91 26.17 8.83
C LEU A 31 -6.22 24.69 8.57
N ALA A 32 -5.21 23.81 8.66
CA ALA A 32 -5.41 22.37 8.48
C ALA A 32 -6.31 21.77 9.57
N GLN A 33 -6.26 22.29 10.81
CA GLN A 33 -7.10 21.84 11.92
C GLN A 33 -8.57 22.28 11.80
N ILE A 34 -8.85 23.37 11.07
CA ILE A 34 -10.22 23.87 10.85
C ILE A 34 -10.96 23.01 9.81
N ILE A 35 -10.23 22.18 9.03
CA ILE A 35 -10.85 21.35 7.99
C ILE A 35 -11.77 20.30 8.63
N PRO A 36 -13.08 20.28 8.29
CA PRO A 36 -14.01 19.33 8.88
C PRO A 36 -13.66 17.87 8.55
N SER A 37 -13.87 16.97 9.51
CA SER A 37 -13.68 15.52 9.33
C SER A 37 -14.39 14.94 8.10
N PRO A 38 -15.61 15.36 7.72
CA PRO A 38 -16.27 14.87 6.50
C PRO A 38 -15.47 15.14 5.22
N VAL A 39 -14.74 16.26 5.13
CA VAL A 39 -13.92 16.61 3.95
C VAL A 39 -12.66 15.75 3.90
N LEU A 40 -12.01 15.53 5.06
CA LEU A 40 -10.86 14.62 5.15
C LEU A 40 -11.26 13.20 4.76
N GLY A 41 -12.42 12.73 5.20
CA GLY A 41 -12.96 11.42 4.81
C GLY A 41 -13.15 11.30 3.29
N GLY A 42 -13.72 12.32 2.64
CA GLY A 42 -13.86 12.35 1.19
C GLY A 42 -12.50 12.33 0.45
N ALA A 43 -11.53 13.12 0.91
CA ALA A 43 -10.18 13.12 0.35
C ALA A 43 -9.47 11.76 0.51
N MET A 44 -9.60 11.15 1.69
CA MET A 44 -9.06 9.81 1.96
C MET A 44 -9.68 8.75 1.07
N LEU A 45 -11.00 8.77 0.85
CA LEU A 45 -11.70 7.83 -0.02
C LEU A 45 -11.14 7.88 -1.45
N VAL A 46 -10.94 9.07 -2.01
CA VAL A 46 -10.35 9.23 -3.35
C VAL A 46 -8.91 8.70 -3.37
N MET A 47 -8.11 8.98 -2.35
CA MET A 47 -6.73 8.50 -2.27
C MET A 47 -6.66 6.97 -2.18
N PHE A 48 -7.47 6.34 -1.31
CA PHE A 48 -7.53 4.89 -1.19
C PHE A 48 -8.06 4.21 -2.45
N GLY A 49 -9.04 4.82 -3.13
CA GLY A 49 -9.52 4.35 -4.43
C GLY A 49 -8.41 4.37 -5.48
N PHE A 50 -7.65 5.46 -5.56
CA PHE A 50 -6.52 5.58 -6.49
C PHE A 50 -5.40 4.57 -6.18
N VAL A 51 -5.05 4.39 -4.90
CA VAL A 51 -4.08 3.38 -4.46
C VAL A 51 -4.55 1.96 -4.82
N SER A 52 -5.84 1.65 -4.63
CA SER A 52 -6.42 0.34 -4.96
C SER A 52 -6.32 0.04 -6.46
N ILE A 53 -6.64 1.02 -7.32
CA ILE A 53 -6.53 0.88 -8.78
C ILE A 53 -5.07 0.70 -9.21
N GLN A 54 -4.13 1.44 -8.61
CA GLN A 54 -2.71 1.25 -8.89
C GLN A 54 -2.23 -0.15 -8.50
N GLY A 55 -2.67 -0.69 -7.36
CA GLY A 55 -2.40 -2.07 -6.96
C GLY A 55 -2.93 -3.08 -7.99
N MET A 56 -4.17 -2.89 -8.45
CA MET A 56 -4.77 -3.73 -9.49
C MET A 56 -4.02 -3.65 -10.82
N GLN A 57 -3.53 -2.47 -11.22
CA GLN A 57 -2.70 -2.32 -12.43
C GLN A 57 -1.35 -3.03 -12.34
N ILE A 58 -0.75 -3.10 -11.15
CA ILE A 58 0.47 -3.88 -10.94
C ILE A 58 0.14 -5.37 -11.08
N LEU A 59 -0.95 -5.82 -10.47
CA LEU A 59 -1.39 -7.20 -10.51
C LEU A 59 -1.76 -7.64 -11.93
N ALA A 60 -2.37 -6.76 -12.73
CA ALA A 60 -2.73 -7.01 -14.13
C ALA A 60 -1.53 -7.28 -15.05
N ARG A 61 -0.30 -6.96 -14.62
CA ARG A 61 0.93 -7.29 -15.38
C ARG A 61 1.46 -8.69 -15.09
N VAL A 62 0.90 -9.38 -14.09
CA VAL A 62 1.29 -10.75 -13.73
C VAL A 62 0.55 -11.73 -14.61
N ASP A 63 1.26 -12.75 -15.09
CA ASP A 63 0.64 -13.86 -15.82
C ASP A 63 -0.07 -14.79 -14.83
N PHE A 64 -1.40 -14.74 -14.83
CA PHE A 64 -2.28 -15.65 -14.11
C PHE A 64 -2.88 -16.76 -14.98
N ALA A 65 -2.77 -16.65 -16.31
CA ALA A 65 -3.42 -17.58 -17.24
C ALA A 65 -2.56 -18.84 -17.44
N ASN A 66 -1.22 -18.68 -17.50
CA ASN A 66 -0.29 -19.77 -17.74
C ASN A 66 0.45 -20.22 -16.46
N ASN A 67 0.25 -19.51 -15.34
CA ASN A 67 0.92 -19.78 -14.07
C ASN A 67 -0.08 -19.87 -12.91
N GLU A 68 -0.66 -21.05 -12.69
CA GLU A 68 -1.60 -21.32 -11.61
C GLU A 68 -1.04 -20.98 -10.22
N HIS A 69 0.28 -21.15 -10.03
CA HIS A 69 0.97 -20.77 -8.80
C HIS A 69 0.81 -19.27 -8.50
N ASN A 70 0.98 -18.39 -9.49
CA ASN A 70 0.85 -16.94 -9.29
C ASN A 70 -0.57 -16.57 -8.86
N PHE A 71 -1.57 -17.24 -9.45
CA PHE A 71 -2.97 -17.03 -9.08
C PHE A 71 -3.23 -17.44 -7.62
N LEU A 72 -2.72 -18.61 -7.21
CA LEU A 72 -2.85 -19.10 -5.83
C LEU A 72 -2.13 -18.18 -4.84
N ILE A 73 -0.88 -17.76 -5.14
CA ILE A 73 -0.11 -16.83 -4.31
C ILE A 73 -0.91 -15.53 -4.11
N ALA A 74 -1.44 -14.93 -5.18
CA ALA A 74 -2.21 -13.70 -5.11
C ALA A 74 -3.53 -13.87 -4.33
N ALA A 75 -4.29 -14.94 -4.62
CA ALA A 75 -5.57 -15.19 -3.96
C ALA A 75 -5.41 -15.41 -2.44
N VAL A 76 -4.46 -16.25 -2.03
CA VAL A 76 -4.24 -16.57 -0.61
C VAL A 76 -3.67 -15.38 0.15
N SER A 77 -2.68 -14.68 -0.42
CA SER A 77 -2.06 -13.53 0.23
C SER A 77 -3.05 -12.37 0.44
N ILE A 78 -3.89 -12.06 -0.57
CA ILE A 78 -4.92 -11.01 -0.47
C ILE A 78 -6.02 -11.43 0.50
N ALA A 79 -6.53 -12.66 0.40
CA ALA A 79 -7.59 -13.16 1.29
C ALA A 79 -7.13 -13.16 2.76
N ALA A 80 -5.92 -13.61 3.04
CA ALA A 80 -5.35 -13.59 4.38
C ALA A 80 -5.11 -12.16 4.89
N GLY A 81 -4.57 -11.27 4.05
CA GLY A 81 -4.34 -9.87 4.42
C GLY A 81 -5.62 -9.12 4.77
N VAL A 82 -6.68 -9.29 3.97
CA VAL A 82 -7.98 -8.68 4.23
C VAL A 82 -8.68 -9.35 5.42
N GLY A 83 -8.65 -10.68 5.50
CA GLY A 83 -9.35 -11.45 6.54
C GLY A 83 -8.74 -11.31 7.93
N LEU A 84 -7.42 -11.08 8.03
CA LEU A 84 -6.75 -10.92 9.32
C LEU A 84 -6.71 -9.46 9.81
N ASN A 85 -7.06 -8.51 8.95
CA ASN A 85 -7.08 -7.08 9.29
C ASN A 85 -8.05 -6.81 10.45
N ASN A 86 -7.52 -6.37 11.60
CA ASN A 86 -8.28 -6.13 12.84
C ASN A 86 -9.00 -7.37 13.42
N SER A 87 -8.54 -8.57 13.08
CA SER A 87 -9.12 -9.80 13.63
C SER A 87 -8.55 -10.12 15.03
N ASN A 88 -9.42 -10.53 15.96
CA ASN A 88 -9.03 -11.00 17.31
C ASN A 88 -8.37 -12.40 17.30
N LEU A 89 -8.18 -12.97 16.11
CA LEU A 89 -7.66 -14.34 15.91
C LEU A 89 -6.21 -14.49 16.39
N CYS A 90 -5.47 -13.38 16.50
CA CYS A 90 -4.08 -13.36 16.96
C CYS A 90 -3.89 -12.91 18.42
N ASN A 91 -4.95 -12.82 19.24
CA ASN A 91 -4.85 -12.39 20.65
C ASN A 91 -4.11 -13.39 21.56
N SER A 92 -3.88 -14.63 21.10
CA SER A 92 -3.11 -15.64 21.83
C SER A 92 -1.61 -15.62 21.53
N LEU A 93 -1.14 -14.73 20.64
CA LEU A 93 0.27 -14.60 20.29
C LEU A 93 1.00 -13.58 21.19
N PRO A 94 2.34 -13.69 21.33
CA PRO A 94 3.13 -12.70 22.05
C PRO A 94 2.92 -11.30 21.48
N THR A 95 2.89 -10.28 22.34
CA THR A 95 2.56 -8.88 21.99
C THR A 95 3.38 -8.33 20.82
N ALA A 96 4.65 -8.75 20.71
CA ALA A 96 5.52 -8.37 19.60
C ALA A 96 5.02 -8.90 18.25
N PHE A 97 4.54 -10.14 18.18
CA PHE A 97 3.98 -10.72 16.94
C PHE A 97 2.58 -10.20 16.65
N GLN A 98 1.80 -9.92 17.69
CA GLN A 98 0.44 -9.38 17.54
C GLN A 98 0.44 -8.07 16.75
N MET A 99 1.38 -7.15 17.01
CA MET A 99 1.47 -5.88 16.27
C MET A 99 1.69 -6.06 14.76
N PHE A 100 2.45 -7.08 14.35
CA PHE A 100 2.68 -7.37 12.93
C PHE A 100 1.52 -8.12 12.30
N PHE A 101 0.99 -9.14 12.98
CA PHE A 101 -0.10 -9.97 12.46
C PHE A 101 -1.47 -9.29 12.46
N SER A 102 -1.69 -8.29 13.34
CA SER A 102 -2.88 -7.44 13.28
C SER A 102 -2.89 -6.50 12.06
N ASN A 103 -1.74 -6.27 11.43
CA ASN A 103 -1.63 -5.45 10.23
C ASN A 103 -1.76 -6.32 8.97
N GLY A 104 -2.93 -6.29 8.35
CA GLY A 104 -3.25 -7.09 7.16
C GLY A 104 -2.29 -6.88 5.97
N ILE A 105 -1.68 -5.70 5.83
CA ILE A 105 -0.72 -5.40 4.75
C ILE A 105 0.58 -6.19 4.96
N VAL A 106 1.05 -6.27 6.21
CA VAL A 106 2.26 -7.02 6.58
C VAL A 106 2.03 -8.50 6.34
N VAL A 107 0.90 -9.03 6.79
CA VAL A 107 0.55 -10.45 6.61
C VAL A 107 0.42 -10.82 5.14
N ALA A 108 -0.30 -10.01 4.34
CA ALA A 108 -0.39 -10.21 2.89
C ALA A 108 0.98 -10.26 2.23
N SER A 109 1.84 -9.28 2.54
CA SER A 109 3.18 -9.18 1.94
C SER A 109 4.06 -10.34 2.33
N LEU A 110 4.06 -10.73 3.62
CA LEU A 110 4.83 -11.86 4.11
C LEU A 110 4.38 -13.17 3.46
N LEU A 111 3.07 -13.41 3.41
CA LEU A 111 2.51 -14.59 2.73
C LEU A 111 2.84 -14.59 1.26
N ALA A 112 2.69 -13.47 0.54
CA ALA A 112 3.03 -13.36 -0.87
C ALA A 112 4.49 -13.71 -1.13
N ILE A 113 5.41 -13.19 -0.32
CA ILE A 113 6.85 -13.47 -0.44
C ILE A 113 7.15 -14.95 -0.15
N VAL A 114 6.63 -15.49 0.95
CA VAL A 114 6.88 -16.89 1.36
C VAL A 114 6.30 -17.87 0.34
N LEU A 115 5.04 -17.68 -0.07
CA LEU A 115 4.40 -18.55 -1.06
C LEU A 115 5.07 -18.41 -2.44
N ASN A 116 5.45 -17.21 -2.86
CA ASN A 116 6.22 -17.04 -4.10
C ASN A 116 7.58 -17.74 -4.02
N ALA A 117 8.28 -17.63 -2.89
CA ALA A 117 9.56 -18.29 -2.69
C ALA A 117 9.43 -19.82 -2.71
N ILE A 118 8.36 -20.40 -2.16
CA ILE A 118 8.16 -21.86 -2.12
C ILE A 118 7.66 -22.39 -3.48
N LEU A 119 6.59 -21.81 -4.03
CA LEU A 119 5.91 -22.33 -5.22
C LEU A 119 6.63 -21.98 -6.53
N ASN A 120 7.38 -20.88 -6.55
CA ASN A 120 8.09 -20.42 -7.74
C ASN A 120 9.62 -20.69 -7.68
N HIS A 121 10.13 -21.35 -6.63
CA HIS A 121 11.56 -21.65 -6.44
C HIS A 121 12.20 -22.39 -7.62
N ASN A 122 11.45 -23.27 -8.28
CA ASN A 122 11.96 -24.20 -9.30
C ASN A 122 11.75 -23.73 -10.74
N LYS A 123 11.10 -22.58 -10.97
CA LYS A 123 11.03 -21.96 -12.29
C LYS A 123 12.30 -21.15 -12.52
N LYS A 124 13.33 -21.80 -13.06
CA LYS A 124 14.42 -21.09 -13.73
C LYS A 124 13.79 -20.22 -14.82
N GLU A 125 13.97 -18.91 -14.73
CA GLU A 125 13.63 -17.96 -15.78
C GLU A 125 14.09 -18.52 -17.14
N LYS A 126 13.16 -18.61 -18.08
CA LYS A 126 13.45 -18.74 -19.50
C LYS A 126 13.07 -17.44 -20.18
#